data_AF-A0AAD9ITN7-F1
#
_entry.id   AF-A0AAD9ITN7-F1
#
_cell.length_a   1.000
_cell.length_b   1.000
_cell.length_c   1.000
_cell.angle_alpha   90.00
_cell.angle_beta   90.00
_cell.angle_gamma   90.00
#
_symmetry.space_group_name_H-M   'P 1'
#
loop_
_entity.id
_entity.type
_entity.pdbx_description
1 polymer ?
#
loop_
_entity_poly.entity_id
_entity_poly.type
_entity_poly.pdbx_seq_one_letter_code
_entity_poly.pdbx_strand_id
1 'polypeptide(L)' 'MMSYRSKQDYIAIFHGILDSLPSPPQVQREVLDYEQATWRAIQTVMPNIHLQDCTFHFTHAVYRHVQQLGLQH' A
#
# COMPACT_ATOMS: atom_id res chain seq x y z
N MET A 1 -5.20 -21.18 -3.19
CA MET A 1 -6.26 -20.26 -3.67
C MET A 1 -6.02 -18.95 -2.95
N MET A 2 -5.49 -17.93 -3.63
CA MET A 2 -5.25 -16.61 -3.02
C MET A 2 -6.60 -16.01 -2.65
N SER A 3 -6.86 -15.78 -1.37
CA SER A 3 -8.07 -15.10 -0.92
C SER A 3 -7.84 -13.61 -1.12
N TYR A 4 -8.37 -13.05 -2.21
CA TYR A 4 -8.21 -11.64 -2.58
C TYR A 4 -8.11 -10.72 -1.35
N ARG A 5 -6.93 -10.11 -1.14
CA ARG A 5 -6.58 -9.14 -0.09
C ARG A 5 -6.17 -9.70 1.29
N SER A 6 -5.64 -10.91 1.39
CA SER A 6 -4.99 -11.33 2.65
C SER A 6 -3.58 -10.72 2.80
N LYS A 7 -3.14 -10.51 4.04
CA LYS A 7 -1.76 -10.08 4.35
C LYS A 7 -0.73 -11.02 3.69
N GLN A 8 -0.99 -12.32 3.74
CA GLN A 8 -0.11 -13.37 3.20
C GLN A 8 0.03 -13.25 1.68
N ASP A 9 -1.05 -12.95 0.97
CA ASP A 9 -1.00 -12.77 -0.48
C ASP A 9 -0.14 -11.56 -0.84
N TYR A 10 -0.26 -10.45 -0.11
CA TYR A 10 0.58 -9.27 -0.32
C TYR A 10 2.06 -9.53 -0.01
N ILE A 11 2.37 -10.31 1.03
CA ILE A 11 3.75 -10.72 1.33
C ILE A 11 4.34 -11.49 0.14
N ALA A 12 3.61 -12.46 -0.40
CA ALA A 12 4.06 -13.24 -1.55
C ALA A 12 4.30 -12.35 -2.79
N ILE A 13 3.42 -11.37 -3.03
CA ILE A 13 3.58 -10.40 -4.12
C ILE A 13 4.82 -9.54 -3.92
N PHE A 14 5.02 -8.96 -2.73
CA PHE A 14 6.16 -8.10 -2.46
C PHE A 14 7.50 -8.84 -2.57
N HIS A 15 7.59 -10.07 -2.08
CA HIS A 15 8.77 -10.91 -2.31
C HIS A 15 8.99 -11.18 -3.80
N GLY A 16 7.93 -11.56 -4.54
CA GLY A 16 8.03 -11.76 -5.99
C GLY A 16 8.53 -10.53 -6.75
N ILE A 17 8.14 -9.32 -6.32
CA ILE A 17 8.65 -8.06 -6.88
C ILE A 17 10.14 -7.91 -6.58
N LEU A 18 10.55 -8.05 -5.31
CA LEU A 18 11.95 -7.90 -4.91
C LEU A 18 12.88 -8.93 -5.58
N ASP A 19 12.43 -10.18 -5.67
CA ASP A 19 13.17 -11.28 -6.32
C ASP A 19 13.30 -11.07 -7.83
N SER A 20 12.41 -10.29 -8.44
CA SER A 20 12.47 -9.94 -9.87
C SER A 20 13.45 -8.80 -10.18
N LEU A 21 13.95 -8.10 -9.15
CA LEU A 21 14.92 -7.02 -9.34
C LEU A 21 16.33 -7.60 -9.51
N PRO A 22 17.20 -6.98 -10.34
CA PRO A 22 18.57 -7.46 -10.56
C PRO A 22 19.45 -7.39 -9.30
N SER A 23 19.06 -6.60 -8.30
CA SER A 23 19.72 -6.49 -7.00
C SER A 23 18.77 -5.93 -5.94
N PRO A 24 19.08 -6.11 -4.63
CA PRO A 24 18.28 -5.54 -3.56
C PRO A 24 18.21 -4.01 -3.63
N PRO A 25 17.01 -3.41 -3.72
CA PRO A 25 16.88 -1.96 -3.86
C PRO A 25 17.17 -1.25 -2.54
N GLN A 26 17.78 -0.07 -2.62
CA GLN A 26 18.05 0.81 -1.47
C GLN A 26 16.88 1.78 -1.25
N VAL A 27 15.69 1.24 -1.00
CA VAL A 27 14.49 2.07 -0.85
C VAL A 27 14.47 2.73 0.53
N GLN A 28 14.15 4.02 0.58
CA GLN A 28 14.06 4.81 1.81
C GLN A 28 12.62 5.09 2.23
N ARG A 29 11.69 5.07 1.27
CA ARG A 29 10.28 5.40 1.47
C ARG A 29 9.39 4.54 0.58
N GLU A 30 8.32 4.01 1.16
CA GLU A 30 7.23 3.35 0.45
C GLU A 30 5.98 4.22 0.52
N VAL A 31 5.30 4.39 -0.62
CA VAL A 31 4.06 5.16 -0.72
C VAL A 31 2.95 4.25 -1.24
N LEU A 32 1.92 4.03 -0.44
CA LEU A 32 0.79 3.17 -0.80
C LEU A 32 -0.54 3.74 -0.33
N ASP A 33 -1.62 3.30 -0.97
CA ASP A 33 -2.97 3.53 -0.47
C ASP A 33 -3.14 2.93 0.94
N TYR A 34 -4.01 3.52 1.76
CA TYR A 34 -4.28 3.07 3.12
C TYR A 34 -5.17 1.82 3.11
N GLU A 35 -4.55 0.67 2.86
CA GLU A 35 -5.16 -0.65 2.96
C GLU A 35 -4.40 -1.49 4.00
N GLN A 36 -5.12 -1.94 5.03
CA GLN A 36 -4.53 -2.51 6.24
C GLN A 36 -3.68 -3.76 5.97
N ALA A 37 -4.12 -4.65 5.08
CA ALA A 37 -3.38 -5.88 4.79
C ALA A 37 -2.06 -5.58 4.06
N THR A 38 -2.09 -4.65 3.10
CA THR A 38 -0.95 -4.17 2.33
C THR A 38 0.07 -3.49 3.24
N TRP A 39 -0.37 -2.62 4.14
CA TRP A 39 0.51 -1.93 5.09
C TRP A 39 1.23 -2.92 6.02
N ARG A 40 0.50 -3.88 6.58
CA ARG A 40 1.11 -4.92 7.43
C ARG A 40 2.05 -5.83 6.65
N ALA A 41 1.75 -6.10 5.39
CA ALA A 41 2.58 -6.93 4.52
C ALA A 41 3.90 -6.21 4.18
N ILE A 42 3.86 -4.95 3.72
CA ILE A 42 5.08 -4.22 3.38
C ILE A 42 5.97 -3.98 4.60
N GLN A 43 5.39 -3.73 5.78
CA GLN A 43 6.15 -3.65 7.03
C GLN A 43 6.77 -5.00 7.44
N THR A 44 6.21 -6.13 6.99
CA THR A 44 6.81 -7.45 7.21
C THR A 44 7.99 -7.68 6.26
N VAL A 45 7.88 -7.24 5.00
CA VAL A 45 8.90 -7.46 3.97
C VAL A 45 10.04 -6.43 4.05
N MET A 46 9.74 -5.18 4.38
CA MET A 46 10.68 -4.06 4.46
C MET A 46 10.50 -3.29 5.79
N PRO A 47 10.90 -3.86 6.94
CA PRO A 47 10.55 -3.35 8.27
C PRO A 47 11.17 -1.99 8.64
N ASN A 48 12.27 -1.60 8.00
CA ASN A 48 13.06 -0.41 8.36
C ASN A 48 12.83 0.78 7.42
N ILE A 49 11.74 0.76 6.64
CA ILE A 49 11.44 1.78 5.64
C ILE A 49 10.44 2.81 6.15
N HIS A 50 10.53 4.05 5.66
CA HIS A 50 9.51 5.05 5.95
C HIS A 50 8.25 4.76 5.14
N LEU A 51 7.22 4.26 5.81
CA LEU A 51 5.90 4.03 5.21
C LEU A 51 5.09 5.34 5.23
N GLN A 52 4.63 5.78 4.05
CA GLN A 52 3.81 6.97 3.87
C GLN A 52 2.51 6.61 3.15
N ASP A 53 1.42 7.26 3.54
CA ASP A 53 0.18 7.20 2.79
C ASP A 53 0.29 7.94 1.45
N CYS A 54 -0.45 7.45 0.46
CA CYS A 54 -0.56 8.09 -0.83
C CYS A 54 -1.55 9.26 -0.76
N THR A 55 -1.03 10.49 -0.73
CA THR A 55 -1.85 11.72 -0.69
C THR A 55 -2.87 11.79 -1.82
N PHE A 56 -2.55 11.28 -3.01
CA PHE A 56 -3.50 11.22 -4.13
C PHE A 56 -4.72 10.35 -3.81
N HIS A 57 -4.49 9.11 -3.33
CA HIS A 57 -5.58 8.21 -2.96
C HIS A 57 -6.37 8.73 -1.77
N PHE A 58 -5.70 9.29 -0.76
CA PHE A 58 -6.35 9.91 0.39
C PHE A 58 -7.24 11.08 -0.02
N THR A 59 -6.71 12.00 -0.83
CA THR A 59 -7.48 13.16 -1.34
C THR A 59 -8.70 12.71 -2.13
N HIS A 60 -8.52 11.70 -2.99
CA HIS A 60 -9.62 11.15 -3.78
C HIS A 60 -10.66 10.42 -2.91
N ALA A 61 -10.25 9.72 -1.85
CA ALA A 61 -11.17 9.09 -0.90
C ALA A 61 -11.99 10.15 -0.14
N VAL A 62 -11.33 11.20 0.35
CA VAL A 62 -11.98 12.33 1.02
C VAL A 62 -12.96 13.03 0.08
N TYR A 63 -12.53 13.34 -1.15
CA TYR A 63 -13.38 14.00 -2.14
C TYR A 63 -14.65 13.19 -2.46
N ARG A 64 -14.51 11.88 -2.69
CA ARG A 64 -15.66 10.99 -2.89
C ARG A 64 -16.57 10.94 -1.67
N HIS A 65 -16.01 10.99 -0.46
CA HIS A 65 -16.81 11.01 0.76
C HIS A 65 -17.59 12.31 0.92
N VAL A 66 -16.97 13.47 0.62
CA VAL A 66 -17.65 14.77 0.57
C VAL A 66 -18.82 14.74 -0.39
N GLN A 67 -18.63 14.17 -1.59
CA GLN A 67 -19.71 14.02 -2.58
C GLN A 67 -20.86 13.13 -2.09
N GLN A 68 -20.55 12.02 -1.43
CA GLN A 68 -21.55 11.11 -0.86
C GLN A 68 -22.41 11.77 0.22
N LEU A 69 -21.83 12.71 0.97
CA LEU A 69 -22.52 13.48 1.99
C LEU A 69 -23.31 14.68 1.42
N GLY A 70 -23.19 14.96 0.12
CA GLY A 70 -23.84 16.13 -0.48
C GLY A 70 -23.14 17.46 -0.17
N LEU A 71 -21.89 17.43 0.31
CA LEU A 71 -21.13 18.60 0.74
C LEU A 71 -20.29 19.24 -0.39
N GLN A 72 -20.52 18.83 -1.64
CA GLN A 72 -19.95 19.43 -2.84
C GLN A 72 -20.73 20.70 -3.21
N HIS A 73 -20.43 21.80 -2.54
CA HIS A 73 -21.01 23.12 -2.82
C HIS A 73 -19.96 24.08 -3.37
#